data_AF-R7VLA8-F1
#
_entry.id   AF-R7VLA8-F1
#
_cell.length_a   1.000
_cell.length_b   1.000
_cell.length_c   1.000
_cell.angle_alpha   90.00
_cell.angle_beta   90.00
_cell.angle_gamma   90.00
#
_symmetry.space_group_name_H-M   'P 1'
#
loop_
_entity.id
_entity.type
_entity.pdbx_description
1 polymer ?
#
loop_
_entity_poly.entity_id
_entity_poly.type
_entity_poly.pdbx_seq_one_letter_code
_entity_poly.pdbx_strand_id
1 'polypeptide(L)'
;GFVVFYDFVTGMDMSVQSVRLIVGLYNNIAQYGEPTVLPTVYCEGNQSYMGMQHTNSAVIGAKQPVPRCPPQQDLNLVVELQTSGPGGRLSTRAWGILPLFDPMSRLISGRWRVLLKMPPIRPNISQHELHALPQFNVATVIDVCLRARLPSVLEWPALQLEVFIRLVNVRDADVQSMTNLTGQNTHLYQYPPQVSKSL
;
A
#
# COMPACT_ATOMS: atom_id res chain seq x y z
N GLY A 1 13.46 -9.17 -14.84
CA GLY A 1 12.09 -8.74 -14.50
C GLY A 1 11.72 -9.35 -13.17
N PHE A 2 10.67 -8.85 -12.55
CA PHE A 2 10.20 -9.32 -11.25
C PHE A 2 8.68 -9.33 -11.23
N VAL A 3 8.14 -10.05 -10.26
CA VAL A 3 6.70 -10.16 -10.01
C VAL A 3 6.45 -9.62 -8.61
N VAL A 4 5.42 -8.78 -8.49
CA VAL A 4 4.91 -8.32 -7.20
C VAL A 4 3.75 -9.23 -6.81
N PHE A 5 3.83 -9.83 -5.63
CA PHE A 5 2.70 -10.53 -5.01
C PHE A 5 2.11 -9.62 -3.94
N TYR A 6 0.79 -9.52 -3.93
CA TYR A 6 -0.02 -8.81 -2.95
C TYR A 6 -0.73 -9.87 -2.13
N ASP A 7 -0.21 -10.14 -0.93
CA ASP A 7 -0.61 -11.32 -0.19
C ASP A 7 -1.86 -11.03 0.67
N PHE A 8 -1.78 -10.06 1.58
CA PHE A 8 -2.90 -9.69 2.46
C PHE A 8 -2.77 -8.26 3.02
N VAL A 9 -3.87 -7.76 3.57
CA VAL A 9 -3.98 -6.46 4.28
C VAL A 9 -4.46 -6.71 5.70
N THR A 10 -3.89 -6.01 6.69
CA THR A 10 -4.28 -6.11 8.12
C THR A 10 -4.42 -4.75 8.77
N GLY A 11 -4.97 -4.70 9.99
CA GLY A 11 -5.10 -3.46 10.77
C GLY A 11 -6.29 -2.61 10.35
N MET A 12 -7.29 -3.22 9.71
CA MET A 12 -8.54 -2.54 9.35
C MET A 12 -9.53 -2.58 10.49
N ASP A 13 -10.49 -1.65 10.49
CA ASP A 13 -11.63 -1.67 11.40
C ASP A 13 -12.60 -2.82 11.06
N MET A 14 -13.30 -3.35 12.06
CA MET A 14 -14.26 -4.45 11.87
C MET A 14 -15.45 -4.10 10.97
N SER A 15 -15.79 -2.81 10.82
CA SER A 15 -16.85 -2.37 9.92
C SER A 15 -16.48 -2.50 8.44
N VAL A 16 -15.19 -2.70 8.12
CA VAL A 16 -14.74 -2.91 6.74
C VAL A 16 -15.16 -4.30 6.27
N GLN A 17 -15.98 -4.34 5.22
CA GLN A 17 -16.55 -5.57 4.66
C GLN A 17 -15.74 -6.12 3.48
N SER A 18 -15.22 -5.23 2.63
CA SER A 18 -14.41 -5.61 1.47
C SER A 18 -13.32 -4.59 1.19
N VAL A 19 -12.28 -5.03 0.49
CA VAL A 19 -11.16 -4.20 0.09
C VAL A 19 -10.75 -4.42 -1.35
N ARG A 20 -10.08 -3.42 -1.90
CA ARG A 20 -9.44 -3.48 -3.22
C ARG A 20 -8.15 -2.68 -3.18
N LEU A 21 -7.10 -3.20 -3.81
CA LEU A 21 -5.87 -2.44 -4.04
C LEU A 21 -5.86 -1.86 -5.45
N ILE A 22 -5.39 -0.63 -5.57
CA ILE A 22 -4.99 -0.02 -6.84
C ILE A 22 -3.49 0.25 -6.74
N VAL A 23 -2.72 -0.24 -7.69
CA VAL A 23 -1.26 -0.25 -7.60
C VAL A 23 -0.64 0.37 -8.83
N GLY A 24 0.31 1.26 -8.65
CA GLY A 24 0.97 1.97 -9.74
C GLY A 24 2.47 2.09 -9.51
N LEU A 25 3.21 2.19 -10.60
CA LEU A 25 4.64 2.41 -10.58
C LEU A 25 4.92 3.89 -10.85
N TYR A 26 5.71 4.52 -10.00
CA TYR A 26 6.01 5.94 -10.08
C TYR A 26 7.49 6.18 -9.86
N ASN A 27 8.08 7.08 -10.65
CA ASN A 27 9.34 7.70 -10.30
C ASN A 27 9.11 9.16 -9.87
N ASN A 28 10.17 9.95 -9.67
CA ASN A 28 10.01 11.34 -9.24
C ASN A 28 9.38 12.27 -10.30
N ILE A 29 9.27 11.83 -11.55
CA ILE A 29 8.93 12.65 -12.72
C ILE A 29 7.58 12.23 -13.32
N ALA A 30 7.27 10.93 -13.36
CA ALA A 30 6.12 10.39 -14.06
C ALA A 30 5.66 9.01 -13.53
N GLN A 31 4.43 8.67 -13.89
CA GLN A 31 3.85 7.34 -13.72
C GLN A 31 4.34 6.40 -14.84
N TYR A 32 4.63 5.14 -14.49
CA TYR A 32 5.03 4.08 -15.41
C TYR A 32 3.83 3.21 -15.75
N GLY A 33 3.25 3.46 -16.92
CA GLY A 33 2.08 2.74 -17.41
C GLY A 33 0.81 3.03 -16.61
N GLU A 34 -0.26 2.31 -16.92
CA GLU A 34 -1.54 2.45 -16.22
C GLU A 34 -1.51 1.76 -14.84
N PRO A 35 -2.21 2.30 -13.82
CA PRO A 35 -2.35 1.64 -12.55
C PRO A 35 -3.12 0.33 -12.72
N THR A 36 -2.70 -0.72 -12.00
CA THR A 36 -3.39 -2.01 -11.99
C THR A 36 -4.40 -2.04 -10.86
N VAL A 37 -5.64 -2.36 -11.20
CA VAL A 37 -6.72 -2.57 -10.23
C VAL A 37 -6.76 -4.05 -9.88
N LEU A 38 -6.51 -4.40 -8.63
CA LEU A 38 -6.56 -5.78 -8.15
C LEU A 38 -8.01 -6.22 -7.85
N PRO A 39 -8.28 -7.54 -7.73
CA PRO A 39 -9.61 -8.02 -7.37
C PRO A 39 -10.12 -7.42 -6.06
N THR A 40 -11.43 -7.18 -5.98
CA THR A 40 -12.09 -6.89 -4.70
C THR A 40 -12.22 -8.18 -3.91
N VAL A 41 -11.80 -8.16 -2.66
CA VAL A 41 -11.86 -9.31 -1.76
C VAL A 41 -12.63 -8.95 -0.49
N TYR A 42 -13.31 -9.92 0.10
CA TYR A 42 -14.01 -9.73 1.37
C TYR A 42 -13.05 -9.90 2.54
N CYS A 43 -13.31 -9.14 3.59
CA CYS A 43 -12.52 -9.28 4.80
C CYS A 43 -12.90 -10.56 5.55
N GLU A 44 -11.89 -11.28 6.00
CA GLU A 44 -12.01 -12.44 6.86
C GLU A 44 -12.04 -11.91 8.29
N GLY A 45 -13.24 -11.84 8.89
CA GLY A 45 -13.41 -11.37 10.27
C GLY A 45 -12.48 -12.15 11.20
N ASN A 46 -11.41 -11.50 11.66
CA ASN A 46 -10.35 -12.21 12.37
C ASN A 46 -10.81 -12.48 13.82
N GLN A 47 -10.76 -13.74 14.24
CA GLN A 47 -10.92 -14.08 15.65
C GLN A 47 -9.70 -13.56 16.42
N SER A 48 -9.96 -12.89 17.53
CA SER A 48 -8.97 -12.24 18.38
C SER A 48 -7.90 -13.21 18.88
N TYR A 49 -6.63 -13.00 18.50
CA TYR A 49 -5.49 -13.69 19.10
C TYR A 49 -4.58 -12.70 19.82
N MET A 50 -4.35 -12.96 21.11
CA MET A 50 -3.37 -12.28 21.98
C MET A 50 -3.58 -10.78 22.21
N GLY A 51 -4.75 -10.40 22.76
CA GLY A 51 -4.87 -9.19 23.59
C GLY A 51 -4.74 -7.83 22.89
N MET A 52 -4.53 -7.78 21.57
CA MET A 52 -4.58 -6.55 20.78
C MET A 52 -5.74 -6.57 19.76
N GLN A 53 -6.80 -5.84 20.15
CA GLN A 53 -7.73 -5.03 19.35
C GLN A 53 -8.37 -5.64 18.09
N HIS A 54 -9.71 -5.72 18.15
CA HIS A 54 -10.74 -5.69 17.09
C HIS A 54 -10.30 -5.23 15.69
N THR A 55 -9.56 -6.05 14.95
CA THR A 55 -9.10 -5.71 13.59
C THR A 55 -9.53 -6.74 12.56
N ASN A 56 -9.80 -6.25 11.37
CA ASN A 56 -10.12 -7.07 10.22
C ASN A 56 -8.88 -7.26 9.32
N SER A 57 -8.89 -8.36 8.56
CA SER A 57 -7.87 -8.69 7.58
C SER A 57 -8.50 -9.17 6.29
N ALA A 58 -7.78 -9.10 5.18
CA ALA A 58 -8.24 -9.63 3.91
C ALA A 58 -7.07 -10.25 3.13
N VAL A 59 -7.28 -11.45 2.60
CA VAL A 59 -6.34 -12.11 1.69
C VAL A 59 -6.59 -11.61 0.28
N ILE A 60 -5.56 -11.03 -0.34
CA ILE A 60 -5.62 -10.48 -1.70
C ILE A 60 -5.23 -11.55 -2.71
N GLY A 61 -4.12 -12.26 -2.46
CA GLY A 61 -3.65 -13.37 -3.29
C GLY A 61 -3.40 -13.02 -4.77
N ALA A 62 -3.14 -11.76 -5.08
CA ALA A 62 -2.94 -11.31 -6.45
C ALA A 62 -1.45 -11.21 -6.79
N LYS A 63 -1.11 -11.43 -8.06
CA LYS A 63 0.25 -11.22 -8.58
C LYS A 63 0.23 -10.32 -9.82
N GLN A 64 1.22 -9.45 -9.91
CA GLN A 64 1.39 -8.53 -11.02
C GLN A 64 2.80 -8.68 -11.59
N PRO A 65 2.95 -9.16 -12.83
CA PRO A 65 4.23 -9.10 -13.51
C PRO A 65 4.57 -7.63 -13.79
N VAL A 66 5.76 -7.18 -13.37
CA VAL A 66 6.20 -5.82 -13.65
C VAL A 66 6.91 -5.79 -15.00
N PRO A 67 6.50 -4.90 -15.93
CA PRO A 67 7.18 -4.71 -17.20
C PRO A 67 8.68 -4.48 -16.99
N ARG A 68 9.50 -4.75 -18.02
CA ARG A 68 10.95 -4.50 -17.95
C ARG A 68 11.22 -2.99 -17.86
N CYS A 69 11.12 -2.45 -16.66
CA CYS A 69 11.59 -1.12 -16.31
C CYS A 69 13.10 -1.17 -16.02
N PRO A 70 13.85 -0.13 -16.42
CA PRO A 70 15.24 -0.03 -16.03
C PRO A 70 15.34 0.09 -14.50
N PRO A 71 16.41 -0.44 -13.88
CA PRO A 71 16.62 -0.31 -12.45
C PRO A 71 16.85 1.17 -12.11
N GLN A 72 15.88 1.77 -11.42
CA GLN A 72 15.87 3.18 -11.07
C GLN A 72 15.64 3.32 -9.57
N GLN A 73 16.55 4.05 -8.90
CA GLN A 73 16.52 4.22 -7.44
C GLN A 73 15.31 5.01 -6.95
N ASP A 74 14.75 5.85 -7.82
CA ASP A 74 13.55 6.61 -7.56
C ASP A 74 12.27 5.90 -8.01
N LEU A 75 12.35 4.67 -8.54
CA LEU A 75 11.16 3.89 -8.89
C LEU A 75 10.54 3.25 -7.65
N ASN A 76 9.27 3.55 -7.44
CA ASN A 76 8.49 3.14 -6.30
C ASN A 76 7.20 2.47 -6.75
N LEU A 77 6.77 1.47 -5.97
CA LEU A 77 5.42 0.96 -6.02
C LEU A 77 4.54 1.78 -5.07
N VAL A 78 3.53 2.44 -5.62
CA VAL A 78 2.50 3.13 -4.84
C VAL A 78 1.29 2.20 -4.76
N VAL A 79 0.79 2.01 -3.54
CA VAL A 79 -0.36 1.17 -3.25
C VAL A 79 -1.45 2.04 -2.66
N GLU A 80 -2.61 2.10 -3.31
CA GLU A 80 -3.84 2.67 -2.77
C GLU A 80 -4.73 1.54 -2.25
N LEU A 81 -5.22 1.68 -1.02
CA LEU A 81 -6.25 0.83 -0.45
C LEU A 81 -7.61 1.51 -0.55
N GLN A 82 -8.55 0.79 -1.16
CA GLN A 82 -9.97 1.10 -1.10
C GLN A 82 -10.68 0.11 -0.18
N THR A 83 -11.61 0.61 0.64
CA THR A 83 -12.38 -0.17 1.60
C THR A 83 -13.87 0.09 1.40
N SER A 84 -14.72 -0.90 1.64
CA SER A 84 -16.16 -0.70 1.76
C SER A 84 -16.62 -0.93 3.20
N GLY A 85 -17.43 -0.01 3.72
CA GLY A 85 -18.17 -0.20 4.96
C GLY A 85 -19.58 -0.75 4.71
N PRO A 86 -20.46 -0.69 5.71
CA PRO A 86 -21.89 -0.95 5.53
C PRO A 86 -22.44 -0.05 4.41
N GLY A 87 -23.04 -0.67 3.38
CA GLY A 87 -23.46 0.02 2.15
C GLY A 87 -22.61 -0.30 0.92
N GLY A 88 -21.53 -1.06 1.06
CA GLY A 88 -20.86 -1.77 -0.04
C GLY A 88 -20.07 -0.91 -1.04
N ARG A 89 -20.11 0.42 -0.92
CA ARG A 89 -19.36 1.31 -1.81
C ARG A 89 -17.88 1.36 -1.41
N LEU A 90 -17.00 1.02 -2.35
CA LEU A 90 -15.55 1.17 -2.19
C LEU A 90 -15.16 2.65 -2.26
N SER A 91 -14.31 3.08 -1.33
CA SER A 91 -13.69 4.40 -1.33
C SER A 91 -12.24 4.33 -0.90
N THR A 92 -11.42 5.24 -1.42
CA THR A 92 -10.00 5.38 -1.04
C THR A 92 -9.88 5.69 0.44
N ARG A 93 -9.13 4.85 1.15
CA ARG A 93 -8.99 4.94 2.62
C ARG A 93 -7.57 5.16 3.08
N ALA A 94 -6.59 4.61 2.37
CA ALA A 94 -5.19 4.74 2.72
C ALA A 94 -4.28 4.51 1.52
N TRP A 95 -3.02 4.86 1.64
CA TRP A 95 -1.99 4.62 0.64
C TRP A 95 -0.64 4.33 1.28
N GLY A 96 0.24 3.64 0.55
CA GLY A 96 1.60 3.33 0.98
C GLY A 96 2.57 3.33 -0.19
N ILE A 97 3.85 3.37 0.13
CA ILE A 97 4.94 3.37 -0.84
C ILE A 97 5.94 2.29 -0.47
N LEU A 98 6.35 1.52 -1.48
CA LEU A 98 7.44 0.55 -1.39
C LEU A 98 8.51 0.91 -2.43
N PRO A 99 9.72 1.31 -2.02
CA PRO A 99 10.87 1.41 -2.91
C PRO A 99 11.12 0.07 -3.59
N LEU A 100 11.46 0.06 -4.88
CA LEU A 100 11.73 -1.19 -5.59
C LEU A 100 13.22 -1.52 -5.65
N PHE A 101 14.08 -0.51 -5.62
CA PHE A 101 15.51 -0.65 -5.77
C PHE A 101 16.27 -0.04 -4.60
N ASP A 102 17.40 -0.66 -4.24
CA ASP A 102 18.34 -0.12 -3.26
C ASP A 102 19.23 0.98 -3.90
N PRO A 103 20.07 1.69 -3.11
CA PRO A 103 21.00 2.70 -3.64
C PRO A 103 22.07 2.14 -4.61
N MET A 104 22.20 0.83 -4.75
CA MET A 104 23.04 0.17 -5.75
C MET A 104 22.23 -0.24 -6.99
N SER A 105 20.99 0.24 -7.12
CA SER A 105 20.06 -0.09 -8.21
C SER A 105 19.74 -1.59 -8.31
N ARG A 106 19.79 -2.31 -7.19
CA ARG A 106 19.42 -3.72 -7.11
C ARG A 106 18.00 -3.85 -6.58
N LEU A 107 17.21 -4.73 -7.17
CA LEU A 107 15.86 -5.01 -6.70
C LEU A 107 15.91 -5.45 -5.23
N ILE A 108 15.10 -4.84 -4.36
CA ILE A 108 14.95 -5.28 -2.98
C ILE A 108 14.02 -6.50 -2.90
N SER A 109 14.43 -7.63 -3.46
CA SER A 109 13.64 -8.88 -3.41
C SER A 109 13.43 -9.33 -1.96
N GLY A 110 12.23 -9.81 -1.63
CA GLY A 110 11.92 -10.24 -0.26
C GLY A 110 10.44 -10.14 0.10
N ARG A 111 10.17 -10.26 1.40
CA ARG A 111 8.83 -10.14 2.02
C ARG A 111 8.76 -8.82 2.78
N TRP A 112 7.92 -7.90 2.32
CA TRP A 112 7.84 -6.54 2.82
C TRP A 112 6.47 -6.24 3.42
N ARG A 113 6.46 -5.61 4.60
CA ARG A 113 5.27 -4.98 5.17
C ARG A 113 5.34 -3.47 4.91
N VAL A 114 4.28 -2.92 4.35
CA VAL A 114 4.18 -1.50 3.98
C VAL A 114 3.10 -0.85 4.83
N LEU A 115 3.48 0.17 5.60
CA LEU A 115 2.52 0.97 6.37
C LEU A 115 1.65 1.77 5.40
N LEU A 116 0.34 1.64 5.56
CA LEU A 116 -0.65 2.41 4.85
C LEU A 116 -1.07 3.62 5.68
N LYS A 117 -0.90 4.81 5.11
CA LYS A 117 -1.27 6.09 5.72
C LYS A 117 -2.60 6.55 5.17
N MET A 118 -3.49 7.01 6.04
CA MET A 118 -4.72 7.65 5.60
C MET A 118 -4.35 8.91 4.79
N PRO A 119 -4.99 9.17 3.64
CA PRO A 119 -4.77 10.40 2.90
C PRO A 119 -5.18 11.58 3.80
N PRO A 120 -4.40 12.68 3.83
CA PRO A 120 -4.82 13.87 4.56
C PRO A 120 -5.88 14.59 3.75
N ILE A 121 -7.09 14.04 3.68
CA ILE A 121 -8.21 14.71 3.03
C ILE A 121 -9.48 14.48 3.87
N ARG A 122 -10.12 15.59 4.20
CA ARG A 122 -11.47 15.61 4.76
C ARG A 122 -12.42 15.02 3.71
N PRO A 123 -13.11 13.90 3.96
CA PRO A 123 -13.92 13.21 2.96
C PRO A 123 -15.09 14.03 2.38
N ASN A 124 -15.31 15.25 2.88
CA ASN A 124 -16.40 16.15 2.50
C ASN A 124 -15.93 17.42 1.76
N ILE A 125 -14.68 17.48 1.27
CA ILE A 125 -14.21 18.65 0.52
C ILE A 125 -14.95 18.75 -0.82
N SER A 126 -15.49 19.93 -1.11
CA SER A 126 -16.20 20.17 -2.38
C SER A 126 -15.23 20.26 -3.55
N GLN A 127 -15.69 19.97 -4.77
CA GLN A 127 -14.87 20.11 -5.99
C GLN A 127 -14.30 21.54 -6.13
N HIS A 128 -15.07 22.55 -5.73
CA HIS A 128 -14.64 23.96 -5.72
C HIS A 128 -13.45 24.21 -4.78
N GLU A 129 -13.46 23.63 -3.59
CA GLU A 129 -12.36 23.74 -2.63
C GLU A 129 -11.13 22.93 -3.07
N LEU A 130 -11.34 21.80 -3.76
CA LEU A 130 -10.25 21.01 -4.34
C LEU A 130 -9.49 21.78 -5.42
N HIS A 131 -10.21 22.51 -6.29
CA HIS A 131 -9.60 23.35 -7.33
C HIS A 131 -8.89 24.60 -6.78
N ALA A 132 -9.20 25.01 -5.55
CA ALA A 132 -8.52 26.10 -4.86
C ALA A 132 -7.21 25.66 -4.19
N LEU A 133 -6.97 24.35 -4.05
CA LEU A 133 -5.66 23.84 -3.66
C LEU A 133 -4.68 24.07 -4.82
N PRO A 134 -3.44 24.50 -4.56
CA PRO A 134 -2.52 24.76 -5.66
C PRO A 134 -2.29 23.44 -6.42
N GLN A 135 -2.41 23.50 -7.75
CA GLN A 135 -2.30 22.31 -8.59
C GLN A 135 -0.85 21.85 -8.59
N PHE A 136 -0.58 20.85 -7.77
CA PHE A 136 0.75 20.29 -7.61
C PHE A 136 0.84 18.98 -8.41
N ASN A 137 2.01 18.71 -9.00
CA ASN A 137 2.27 17.44 -9.67
C ASN A 137 2.07 16.27 -8.68
N VAL A 138 1.78 15.05 -9.14
CA VAL A 138 1.40 13.92 -8.27
C VAL A 138 2.46 13.61 -7.19
N ALA A 139 3.75 13.80 -7.51
CA ALA A 139 4.84 13.70 -6.54
C ALA A 139 4.79 14.80 -5.45
N THR A 140 4.30 15.98 -5.80
CA THR A 140 4.14 17.14 -4.92
C THR A 140 2.79 17.13 -4.20
N VAL A 141 1.74 16.47 -4.72
CA VAL A 141 0.52 16.18 -3.93
C VAL A 141 0.87 15.26 -2.76
N ILE A 142 1.71 14.24 -3.00
CA ILE A 142 2.26 13.38 -1.95
C ILE A 142 3.13 14.21 -0.97
N ASP A 143 3.97 15.13 -1.45
CA ASP A 143 4.81 15.99 -0.59
C ASP A 143 4.01 17.06 0.19
N VAL A 144 2.94 17.62 -0.38
CA VAL A 144 2.02 18.58 0.28
C VAL A 144 1.17 17.86 1.33
N CYS A 145 0.75 16.62 1.06
CA CYS A 145 0.13 15.76 2.05
C CYS A 145 1.07 15.41 3.22
N LEU A 146 2.38 15.31 2.97
CA LEU A 146 3.40 15.03 3.99
C LEU A 146 3.90 16.29 4.73
N ARG A 147 3.89 17.46 4.10
CA ARG A 147 4.37 18.74 4.66
C ARG A 147 3.29 19.64 5.25
N ALA A 148 2.02 19.33 5.03
CA ALA A 148 0.92 19.92 5.80
C ALA A 148 1.01 19.42 7.24
N ARG A 149 1.88 20.06 8.01
CA ARG A 149 2.04 19.95 9.45
C ARG A 149 0.72 20.36 10.09
N LEU A 150 -0.23 19.42 10.17
CA LEU A 150 -1.43 19.60 10.95
C LEU A 150 -0.99 19.71 12.42
N PRO A 151 -1.40 20.78 13.12
CA PRO A 151 -1.02 20.98 14.50
C PRO A 151 -1.62 19.84 15.34
N SER A 152 -0.73 19.18 16.08
CA SER A 152 -0.97 18.48 17.35
C SER A 152 -2.27 17.69 17.52
N VAL A 153 -2.08 16.37 17.62
CA VAL A 153 -2.82 15.47 18.52
C VAL A 153 -4.31 15.30 18.19
N LEU A 154 -4.57 14.37 17.28
CA LEU A 154 -5.62 13.39 17.53
C LEU A 154 -4.91 12.05 17.60
N GLU A 155 -5.04 11.36 18.73
CA GLU A 155 -4.57 10.00 18.91
C GLU A 155 -4.96 9.17 17.69
N TRP A 156 -3.95 8.70 16.95
CA TRP A 156 -4.16 7.72 15.90
C TRP A 156 -4.93 6.57 16.54
N PRO A 157 -6.07 6.11 16.00
CA PRO A 157 -6.61 4.87 16.49
C PRO A 157 -5.49 3.83 16.36
N ALA A 158 -5.33 3.01 17.40
CA ALA A 158 -4.21 2.11 17.66
C ALA A 158 -3.96 1.01 16.59
N LEU A 159 -4.52 1.16 15.39
CA LEU A 159 -4.52 0.20 14.30
C LEU A 159 -3.53 0.66 13.22
N GLN A 160 -2.38 0.01 13.18
CA GLN A 160 -1.43 0.15 12.08
C GLN A 160 -1.96 -0.64 10.89
N LEU A 161 -2.48 0.08 9.90
CA LEU A 161 -2.94 -0.50 8.64
C LEU A 161 -1.73 -0.88 7.78
N GLU A 162 -1.66 -2.13 7.34
CA GLU A 162 -0.49 -2.69 6.66
C GLU A 162 -0.88 -3.52 5.44
N VAL A 163 -0.08 -3.43 4.38
CA VAL A 163 -0.14 -4.35 3.23
C VAL A 163 1.14 -5.18 3.14
N PHE A 164 0.98 -6.47 2.88
CA PHE A 164 2.04 -7.46 2.84
C PHE A 164 2.32 -7.87 1.40
N ILE A 165 3.56 -7.63 0.97
CA ILE A 165 3.98 -7.71 -0.42
C ILE A 165 5.23 -8.59 -0.55
N ARG A 166 5.30 -9.40 -1.61
CA ARG A 166 6.55 -10.07 -1.99
C ARG A 166 7.07 -9.53 -3.31
N LEU A 167 8.34 -9.18 -3.31
CA LEU A 167 9.10 -8.85 -4.52
C LEU A 167 9.93 -10.07 -4.90
N VAL A 168 9.58 -10.69 -6.02
CA VAL A 168 10.11 -12.00 -6.42
C VAL A 168 10.74 -11.89 -7.81
N ASN A 169 11.90 -12.52 -8.00
CA ASN A 169 12.48 -12.67 -9.33
C ASN A 169 11.52 -13.47 -10.22
N VAL A 170 11.32 -13.06 -11.47
CA VAL A 170 10.39 -13.74 -12.39
C VAL A 170 10.67 -15.25 -12.52
N ARG A 171 11.92 -15.69 -12.35
CA ARG A 171 12.31 -17.12 -12.40
C ARG A 171 11.69 -17.95 -11.28
N ASP A 172 11.42 -17.33 -10.13
CA ASP A 172 10.91 -18.00 -8.93
C ASP A 172 9.40 -17.80 -8.76
N ALA A 173 8.74 -17.08 -9.68
CA ALA A 173 7.36 -16.67 -9.53
C ALA A 173 6.37 -17.85 -9.45
N ASP A 174 6.61 -18.93 -10.18
CA ASP A 174 5.74 -20.11 -10.15
C ASP A 174 5.83 -20.84 -8.80
N VAL A 175 7.06 -21.01 -8.29
CA VAL A 175 7.30 -21.58 -6.95
C VAL A 175 6.64 -20.70 -5.87
N GLN A 176 6.79 -19.38 -5.97
CA GLN A 176 6.22 -18.44 -5.01
C GLN A 176 4.69 -18.35 -5.09
N SER A 177 4.07 -18.73 -6.21
CA SER A 177 2.61 -18.77 -6.36
C SER A 177 1.94 -19.84 -5.48
N MET A 178 2.68 -20.85 -5.02
CA MET A 178 2.19 -21.92 -4.14
C MET A 178 2.26 -21.59 -2.65
N THR A 179 2.62 -20.35 -2.29
CA THR A 179 2.76 -19.95 -0.88
C THR A 179 1.39 -19.89 -0.20
N ASN A 180 1.28 -20.48 1.00
CA ASN A 180 0.07 -20.39 1.80
C ASN A 180 -0.10 -18.98 2.38
N LEU A 181 -1.18 -18.31 2.01
CA LEU A 181 -1.47 -16.93 2.42
C LEU A 181 -2.42 -16.94 3.60
N THR A 182 -1.94 -16.46 4.74
CA THR A 182 -2.74 -16.28 5.95
C THR A 182 -2.23 -15.08 6.73
N GLY A 183 -3.14 -14.36 7.40
CA GLY A 183 -2.79 -13.26 8.30
C GLY A 183 -1.90 -13.68 9.48
N GLN A 184 -1.72 -14.99 9.73
CA GLN A 184 -0.77 -15.50 10.73
C GLN A 184 0.71 -15.38 10.28
N ASN A 185 0.93 -15.25 8.97
CA ASN A 185 2.28 -15.22 8.38
C ASN A 185 2.92 -13.82 8.40
N THR A 186 2.33 -12.84 9.10
CA THR A 186 2.85 -11.45 9.20
C THR A 186 4.30 -11.40 9.70
N HIS A 187 4.68 -12.33 10.59
CA HIS A 187 6.03 -12.45 11.14
C HIS A 187 7.11 -12.76 10.09
N LEU A 188 6.74 -13.27 8.91
CA LEU A 188 7.66 -13.55 7.80
C LEU A 188 8.05 -12.31 6.98
N TYR A 189 7.43 -11.16 7.25
CA TYR A 189 7.61 -9.92 6.50
C TYR A 189 8.32 -8.88 7.36
N GLN A 190 9.11 -8.02 6.72
CA GLN A 190 9.88 -6.97 7.40
C GLN A 190 9.62 -5.61 6.76
N TYR A 191 9.93 -4.52 7.47
CA TYR A 191 9.85 -3.19 6.88
C TYR A 191 10.93 -3.02 5.80
N PRO A 192 10.64 -2.30 4.70
CA PRO A 192 11.65 -2.00 3.70
C PRO A 192 12.79 -1.16 4.32
N PRO A 193 14.03 -1.32 3.80
CA PRO A 193 15.15 -0.51 4.27
C PRO A 193 14.80 0.97 4.10
N GLN A 194 15.03 1.76 5.15
CA GLN A 194 14.86 3.20 5.07
C GLN A 194 15.93 3.75 4.12
N VAL A 195 15.52 4.28 2.98
CA VAL A 195 16.44 5.03 2.12
C VAL A 195 16.73 6.34 2.84
N SER A 196 17.89 6.43 3.47
CA SER A 196 18.38 7.70 4.02
C SER A 196 18.49 8.67 2.86
N LYS A 197 17.58 9.66 2.78
CA LYS A 197 17.79 10.83 1.94
C LYS A 197 18.98 11.56 2.55
N SER A 198 20.15 11.47 1.91
CA SER A 198 21.25 12.38 2.20
C SER A 198 20.73 13.79 2.01
N LEU A 199 20.78 14.58 3.10
CA LEU A 199 20.42 15.99 3.17
C LEU A 199 21.21 16.83 2.15
#